data_AF-A3YEP4-F1
#
_entry.id   AF-A3YEP4-F1
#
_cell.length_a   1.000
_cell.length_b   1.000
_cell.length_c   1.000
_cell.angle_alpha   90.00
_cell.angle_beta   90.00
_cell.angle_gamma   90.00
#
_symmetry.space_group_name_H-M   'P 1'
#
loop_
_entity.id
_entity.type
_entity.pdbx_description
1 polymer ?
#
loop_
_entity_poly.entity_id
_entity_poly.type
_entity_poly.pdbx_seq_one_letter_code
_entity_poly.pdbx_strand_id
1 'polypeptide(L)' 'MSADFVVKGGPLGLLMGSLLMRPMMKGVFKKVMTGLAYHAETGELIGEKLPPQNTLSKLILN' A
#
# COMPACT_ATOMS: atom_id res chain seq x y z
N MET A 1 8.41 -2.63 -4.67
CA MET A 1 8.07 -1.23 -5.03
C MET A 1 9.08 -0.32 -4.37
N SER A 2 9.92 0.36 -5.14
CA SER A 2 10.84 1.36 -4.60
C SER A 2 10.10 2.69 -4.51
N ALA A 3 9.82 3.16 -3.29
CA ALA A 3 9.41 4.53 -3.05
C ALA A 3 10.61 5.24 -2.44
N ASP A 4 11.26 6.10 -3.24
CA ASP A 4 12.43 6.86 -2.79
C ASP A 4 12.01 7.95 -1.82
N PHE A 5 12.09 7.63 -0.52
CA PHE A 5 11.80 8.58 0.53
C PHE A 5 13.04 9.44 0.81
N VAL A 6 13.08 10.64 0.24
CA VAL A 6 14.18 11.60 0.44
C VAL A 6 14.01 12.29 1.78
N VAL A 7 14.85 11.93 2.75
CA VAL A 7 14.73 12.43 4.12
C VAL A 7 15.55 13.71 4.29
N LYS A 8 14.85 14.85 4.44
CA LYS A 8 15.46 16.19 4.55
C LYS A 8 16.05 16.51 5.95
N GLY A 9 15.94 15.60 6.92
CA GLY A 9 16.26 15.85 8.34
C GLY A 9 17.59 15.27 8.85
N GLY A 10 18.53 14.92 7.97
CA GLY A 10 19.82 14.33 8.37
C GLY A 10 19.67 12.93 9.01
N PRO A 11 20.60 12.50 9.90
CA PRO A 11 20.62 11.15 10.47
C PRO A 11 19.36 10.78 11.27
N LEU A 12 18.80 11.73 12.04
CA LEU A 12 17.54 11.55 12.78
C LEU A 12 16.35 11.45 11.84
N GLY A 13 16.36 12.21 10.74
CA GLY A 13 15.39 12.07 9.65
C GLY A 13 15.40 10.66 9.09
N LEU A 14 16.57 10.11 8.75
CA LEU A 14 16.73 8.74 8.26
C LEU A 14 16.16 7.69 9.21
N LEU A 15 16.36 7.85 10.52
CA LEU A 15 15.83 6.95 11.55
C LEU A 15 14.30 7.01 11.63
N MET A 16 13.73 8.21 11.66
CA MET A 16 12.26 8.39 11.62
C MET A 16 11.65 7.91 10.29
N GLY A 17 12.33 8.17 9.17
CA GLY A 17 11.88 7.74 7.84
C GLY A 17 11.89 6.21 7.68
N SER A 18 12.94 5.55 8.18
CA SER A 18 13.03 4.09 8.12
C SER A 18 12.08 3.39 9.09
N LEU A 19 11.89 3.93 10.29
CA LEU A 19 11.07 3.30 11.32
C LEU A 19 9.57 3.59 11.17
N LEU A 20 9.18 4.81 10.79
CA LEU A 20 7.77 5.21 10.70
C LEU A 20 7.27 5.31 9.26
N MET A 21 8.00 6.01 8.38
CA MET A 21 7.52 6.25 7.01
C MET A 21 7.49 4.97 6.18
N ARG A 22 8.49 4.09 6.30
CA ARG A 22 8.51 2.80 5.56
C ARG A 22 7.29 1.90 5.85
N PRO A 23 6.95 1.55 7.11
CA PRO A 23 5.79 0.70 7.37
C PRO A 23 4.46 1.39 7.03
N MET A 24 4.36 2.70 7.26
CA MET A 24 3.16 3.47 6.93
C MET A 24 2.92 3.50 5.41
N MET A 25 3.95 3.84 4.63
CA MET A 25 3.88 3.81 3.16
C MET A 25 3.59 2.41 2.64
N LYS A 26 4.22 1.36 3.19
CA LYS A 26 3.92 -0.03 2.80
C LYS A 26 2.44 -0.38 3.03
N GLY A 27 1.86 0.06 4.15
CA GLY A 27 0.44 -0.14 4.44
C GLY A 27 -0.48 0.59 3.47
N VAL A 28 -0.24 1.88 3.22
CA VAL A 28 -1.03 2.69 2.28
C VAL A 28 -0.92 2.13 0.87
N PHE A 29 0.30 1.83 0.42
CA PHE A 29 0.56 1.31 -0.92
C PHE A 29 -0.13 -0.04 -1.14
N LYS A 30 -0.08 -0.93 -0.14
CA LYS A 30 -0.81 -2.20 -0.19
C LYS A 30 -2.30 -1.96 -0.38
N LYS A 31 -2.91 -1.06 0.39
CA LYS A 31 -4.35 -0.74 0.26
C LYS A 31 -4.71 -0.21 -1.13
N VAL A 32 -3.93 0.73 -1.66
CA VAL A 32 -4.17 1.32 -2.99
C VAL A 32 -4.03 0.27 -4.08
N MET A 33 -2.94 -0.51 -4.07
CA MET A 33 -2.71 -1.56 -5.06
C MET A 33 -3.77 -2.65 -5.01
N THR A 34 -4.18 -3.07 -3.82
CA THR A 34 -5.26 -4.06 -3.64
C THR A 34 -6.60 -3.53 -4.13
N GLY A 35 -6.91 -2.26 -3.91
CA GLY A 35 -8.07 -1.62 -4.52
C GLY A 35 -7.95 -1.64 -6.04
N LEU A 36 -6.86 -1.11 -6.59
CA LEU A 36 -6.67 -1.06 -8.04
C LEU A 36 -6.78 -2.44 -8.70
N ALA A 37 -6.18 -3.47 -8.10
CA ALA A 37 -6.28 -4.85 -8.57
C ALA A 37 -7.73 -5.37 -8.55
N TYR A 38 -8.51 -5.07 -7.49
CA TYR A 38 -9.92 -5.42 -7.45
C TYR A 38 -10.70 -4.75 -8.59
N HIS A 39 -10.53 -3.45 -8.79
CA HIS A 39 -11.23 -2.73 -9.86
C HIS A 39 -10.82 -3.22 -11.26
N ALA A 40 -9.54 -3.54 -11.45
CA ALA A 40 -9.04 -4.05 -12.73
C ALA A 40 -9.66 -5.40 -13.10
N GLU A 41 -9.90 -6.28 -12.11
CA GLU A 41 -10.42 -7.63 -12.33
C GLU A 41 -11.96 -7.68 -12.36
N THR A 42 -12.64 -6.89 -11.52
CA THR A 42 -14.10 -6.93 -11.42
C THR A 42 -14.81 -5.82 -12.20
N GLY A 43 -14.11 -4.73 -12.52
CA GLY A 43 -14.70 -3.51 -13.08
C GLY A 43 -15.52 -2.69 -12.06
N GLU A 44 -15.64 -3.14 -10.81
CA GLU A 44 -16.44 -2.48 -9.78
C GLU A 44 -15.63 -1.46 -8.98
N LEU A 45 -16.27 -0.37 -8.56
CA LEU A 45 -15.63 0.66 -7.76
C LEU A 45 -15.41 0.18 -6.32
N ILE A 46 -14.17 0.34 -5.82
CA ILE A 46 -13.90 0.23 -4.39
C ILE A 46 -14.40 1.51 -3.74
N GLY A 47 -15.52 1.41 -3.02
CA GLY A 47 -16.05 2.51 -2.23
C GLY A 47 -15.18 2.85 -1.03
N GLU A 48 -15.79 3.19 0.10
CA GLU A 48 -15.06 3.68 1.28
C GLU A 48 -14.21 2.62 2.00
N LYS A 49 -14.43 1.33 1.71
CA LYS A 49 -13.75 0.21 2.36
C LYS A 49 -13.20 -0.77 1.35
N LEU A 50 -12.05 -1.36 1.67
CA LEU A 50 -11.49 -2.47 0.93
C LEU A 50 -12.45 -3.68 1.00
N PRO A 51 -12.66 -4.39 -0.12
CA PRO A 51 -13.47 -5.60 -0.14
C PRO A 51 -12.86 -6.66 0.79
N PRO A 52 -13.69 -7.56 1.35
CA PRO A 52 -13.24 -8.57 2.30
C PRO A 52 -12.13 -9.45 1.71
N GLN A 53 -11.16 -9.82 2.55
CA GLN A 53 -9.96 -10.59 2.17
C GLN A 53 -10.28 -11.87 1.39
N ASN A 54 -11.44 -12.48 1.63
CA ASN A 54 -11.87 -13.70 0.94
C ASN A 54 -12.01 -13.51 -0.59
N THR A 55 -12.41 -12.32 -1.05
CA THR A 55 -12.52 -11.98 -2.48
C THR A 55 -11.15 -11.63 -3.06
N LEU A 56 -10.28 -11.00 -2.25
CA LEU A 56 -8.93 -10.60 -2.65
C LEU A 56 -7.96 -11.79 -2.76
N SER A 57 -8.10 -12.80 -1.92
CA SER A 57 -7.25 -14.01 -1.97
C SER A 57 -7.42 -14.81 -3.25
N LYS A 58 -8.55 -14.67 -3.95
CA LYS A 58 -8.77 -15.25 -5.29
C LYS A 58 -8.04 -14.49 -6.40
N LEU A 59 -7.72 -13.21 -6.18
CA LEU A 59 -7.08 -12.33 -7.16
C LEU A 59 -5.56 -12.28 -7.00
N ILE A 60 -5.04 -12.67 -5.84
CA ILE A 60 -3.60 -12.75 -5.58
C ILE A 60 -3.12 -14.13 -6.03
N LEU A 61 -2.51 -14.19 -7.21
CA LEU A 61 -1.72 -15.35 -7.64
C LEU A 61 -0.52 -15.52 -6.68
N ASN A 62 -0.37 -16.74 -6.18
CA ASN A 62 0.61 -17.15 -5.16
C ASN A 62 2.05 -17.04 -5.67
#